data_AF-A0A812R3T3-F1
#
_entry.id   AF-A0A812R3T3-F1
#
_cell.length_a   1.000
_cell.length_b   1.000
_cell.length_c   1.000
_cell.angle_alpha   90.00
_cell.angle_beta   90.00
_cell.angle_gamma   90.00
#
_symmetry.space_group_name_H-M   'P 1'
#
loop_
_entity.id
_entity.type
_entity.pdbx_description
1 polymer ?
#
loop_
_entity_poly.entity_id
_entity_poly.type
_entity_poly.pdbx_seq_one_letter_code
_entity_poly.pdbx_strand_id
1 'polypeptide(L)'
;MAAVWQQIHEDEELARRLYAEEMAQLEAFTQHEPIDLEQQEGRGLENLERREPEPAAKRRRTQSCEQLASLDPVMAASEEEREEVEEMWACWLRGEKLDDGLQIDSGAKDSQAYSLHAIHALMTEFRKAPAPTIRAAFEQAGTYSQARAILEASEDNESLKCSRPKKPAPPCEVPAMLQKEMDLGPDAVAIGEAFAKRKQARAERIRELKALGGLGTCGCCFDDELLPEEELRCSGAAGHGFCIPCVKRAALEFFGRGLFTLNLSGGSSQDPSSSVGRSDAGIPGLSCSKLGCLDTSGCQGHFTDTALRKALPKKDYARYSRRSAALEAANSGLTDLVACPSCDFMVQMTDPNDGIVRCLDPECGQTTCRWCMKPEHSPLKCDEVEEDGETKIRTFLEERMAEAALRRCPNKRCRKPYEREEGCNHIKCPCGTHSCYLCGQELDKKRPYDHYKDGHLGGGKNDSSSKCIVYGTPAWAEKTAKQKQQETEEALKQYLKENPELKEIAAGSSEAKKKRLKQLMQTTPESRNRGKSRKENDIPNLQVDTACAVQ
;
A
#
# COMPACT_ATOMS: atom_id res chain seq x y z
N MET A 1 -25.12 5.68 -43.15
CA MET A 1 -26.27 6.05 -42.30
C MET A 1 -27.35 4.99 -42.30
N ALA A 2 -27.99 4.63 -43.41
CA ALA A 2 -29.00 3.56 -43.44
C ALA A 2 -28.47 2.19 -42.99
N ALA A 3 -27.29 1.77 -43.47
CA ALA A 3 -26.65 0.52 -43.06
C ALA A 3 -26.24 0.50 -41.57
N VAL A 4 -25.91 1.66 -40.99
CA VAL A 4 -25.56 1.77 -39.57
C VAL A 4 -26.82 1.63 -38.70
N TRP A 5 -27.92 2.26 -39.11
CA TRP A 5 -29.22 2.08 -38.45
C TRP A 5 -29.75 0.65 -38.53
N GLN A 6 -29.48 -0.02 -39.64
CA GLN A 6 -29.86 -1.42 -39.82
C GLN A 6 -29.06 -2.34 -38.90
N GLN A 7 -27.75 -2.11 -38.77
CA GLN A 7 -26.91 -2.83 -37.81
C GLN A 7 -27.36 -2.61 -36.35
N ILE A 8 -27.68 -1.37 -35.97
CA ILE A 8 -28.16 -1.05 -34.62
C ILE A 8 -29.48 -1.79 -34.33
N HIS A 9 -30.38 -1.86 -35.31
CA HIS A 9 -31.66 -2.57 -35.14
C HIS A 9 -31.47 -4.09 -35.05
N GLU A 10 -30.52 -4.66 -35.79
CA GLU A 10 -30.16 -6.08 -35.71
C GLU A 10 -29.51 -6.42 -34.37
N ASP A 11 -28.64 -5.55 -33.85
CA ASP A 11 -28.00 -5.69 -32.54
C ASP A 11 -29.03 -5.56 -31.40
N GLU A 12 -30.00 -4.64 -31.51
CA GLU A 12 -31.11 -4.53 -30.55
C GLU A 12 -32.04 -5.75 -30.55
N GLU A 13 -32.31 -6.33 -31.72
CA GLU A 13 -33.08 -7.57 -31.82
C GLU A 13 -32.35 -8.78 -31.23
N LEU A 14 -31.03 -8.87 -31.44
CA LEU A 14 -30.20 -9.91 -30.85
C LEU A 14 -30.19 -9.82 -29.32
N ALA A 15 -30.02 -8.61 -28.78
CA ALA A 15 -30.05 -8.37 -27.34
C ALA A 15 -31.39 -8.78 -26.70
N ARG A 16 -32.53 -8.49 -27.37
CA ARG A 16 -33.86 -8.93 -26.89
C ARG A 16 -34.01 -10.45 -26.89
N ARG A 17 -33.44 -11.16 -27.86
CA ARG A 17 -33.50 -12.64 -27.92
C ARG A 17 -32.68 -13.29 -26.82
N LEU A 18 -31.45 -12.82 -26.61
CA LEU A 18 -30.58 -13.35 -25.55
C LEU A 18 -31.21 -13.14 -24.16
N TYR A 19 -31.81 -11.97 -23.93
CA TYR A 19 -32.51 -11.69 -22.69
C TYR A 19 -33.76 -12.58 -22.50
N ALA A 20 -34.50 -12.87 -23.57
CA ALA A 20 -35.64 -13.78 -23.51
C ALA A 20 -35.20 -15.24 -23.23
N GLU A 21 -34.08 -15.70 -23.79
CA GLU A 21 -33.50 -17.02 -23.49
C GLU A 21 -33.05 -17.13 -22.03
N GLU A 22 -32.39 -16.09 -21.50
CA GLU A 22 -31.95 -16.05 -20.11
C GLU A 22 -33.13 -16.07 -19.13
N MET A 23 -34.20 -15.30 -19.42
CA MET A 23 -35.43 -15.34 -18.63
C MET A 23 -36.13 -16.70 -18.70
N ALA A 24 -36.15 -17.36 -19.85
CA ALA A 24 -36.71 -18.71 -19.99
C ALA A 24 -35.90 -19.77 -19.21
N GLN A 25 -34.57 -19.62 -19.15
CA GLN A 25 -33.71 -20.49 -18.33
C GLN A 25 -33.96 -20.30 -16.83
N LEU A 26 -34.17 -19.06 -16.40
CA LEU A 26 -34.52 -18.75 -15.00
C LEU A 26 -35.91 -19.27 -14.63
N GLU A 27 -36.90 -19.12 -15.51
CA GLU A 27 -38.24 -19.67 -15.30
C GLU A 27 -38.22 -21.21 -15.21
N ALA A 28 -37.42 -21.89 -16.04
CA ALA A 28 -37.23 -23.34 -15.97
C ALA A 28 -36.61 -23.79 -14.64
N PHE A 29 -35.76 -22.96 -14.02
CA PHE A 29 -35.15 -23.23 -12.71
C PHE A 29 -36.17 -23.10 -11.56
N THR A 30 -37.19 -22.26 -11.72
CA THR A 30 -38.21 -22.01 -10.68
C THR A 30 -39.36 -23.02 -10.65
N GLN A 31 -39.42 -23.96 -11.60
CA GLN A 31 -40.48 -24.98 -11.68
C GLN A 31 -40.15 -26.31 -10.96
N HIS A 32 -39.01 -26.42 -10.28
CA HIS A 32 -38.74 -27.57 -9.41
C HIS A 32 -39.37 -27.35 -8.02
N GLU A 33 -40.44 -28.11 -7.73
CA GLU A 33 -41.14 -28.11 -6.44
C GLU A 33 -40.23 -28.54 -5.27
N PRO A 34 -40.52 -28.07 -4.03
CA PRO A 34 -39.73 -28.38 -2.84
C PRO A 34 -39.88 -29.85 -2.43
N ILE A 35 -38.74 -30.51 -2.20
CA ILE A 35 -38.66 -31.88 -1.67
C ILE A 35 -39.02 -31.84 -0.18
N ASP A 36 -40.14 -32.47 0.17
CA ASP A 36 -40.61 -32.63 1.55
C ASP A 36 -39.87 -33.81 2.22
N LEU A 37 -39.11 -33.50 3.26
CA LEU A 37 -38.22 -34.40 4.01
C LEU A 37 -38.98 -35.11 5.13
N GLU A 38 -40.01 -35.90 4.83
CA GLU A 38 -40.66 -36.72 5.88
C GLU A 38 -41.59 -37.79 5.28
N GLN A 39 -41.03 -38.90 4.78
CA GLN A 39 -41.63 -40.24 4.75
C GLN A 39 -40.88 -41.16 3.76
N GLN A 40 -40.12 -42.12 4.29
CA GLN A 40 -40.15 -43.55 3.93
C GLN A 40 -38.84 -44.21 4.37
N GLU A 41 -38.77 -44.48 5.67
CA GLU A 41 -38.16 -45.73 6.11
C GLU A 41 -39.00 -46.90 5.58
N GLY A 42 -38.32 -47.89 5.00
CA GLY A 42 -38.85 -49.23 4.81
C GLY A 42 -39.44 -49.52 3.43
N ARG A 43 -38.64 -50.17 2.58
CA ARG A 43 -38.98 -51.44 1.92
C ARG A 43 -37.82 -51.94 1.04
N GLY A 44 -37.47 -53.21 1.23
CA GLY A 44 -37.21 -54.09 0.10
C GLY A 44 -35.75 -54.26 -0.33
N LEU A 45 -35.02 -55.09 0.41
CA LEU A 45 -34.14 -56.07 -0.20
C LEU A 45 -34.89 -56.81 -1.33
N GLU A 46 -34.26 -56.98 -2.49
CA GLU A 46 -34.31 -58.14 -3.41
C GLU A 46 -34.09 -57.69 -4.87
N ASN A 47 -32.86 -57.89 -5.36
CA ASN A 47 -32.57 -58.72 -6.53
C ASN A 47 -31.16 -58.43 -7.05
N LEU A 48 -30.22 -59.23 -6.55
CA LEU A 48 -28.92 -59.43 -7.15
C LEU A 48 -28.94 -60.84 -7.72
N GLU A 49 -29.00 -61.00 -9.04
CA GLU A 49 -28.49 -62.23 -9.68
C GLU A 49 -27.96 -61.99 -11.10
N ARG A 50 -26.66 -62.28 -11.22
CA ARG A 50 -25.93 -62.91 -12.35
C ARG A 50 -25.76 -62.14 -13.67
N ARG A 51 -24.50 -61.78 -13.94
CA ARG A 51 -23.65 -62.42 -14.98
C ARG A 51 -22.23 -61.82 -14.99
N GLU A 52 -21.21 -62.65 -14.76
CA GLU A 52 -19.83 -62.43 -15.22
C GLU A 52 -19.60 -63.14 -16.60
N PRO A 53 -18.38 -63.18 -17.18
CA PRO A 53 -17.71 -62.14 -17.97
C PRO A 53 -17.23 -62.70 -19.36
N GLU A 54 -16.42 -61.93 -20.11
CA GLU A 54 -15.41 -62.33 -21.15
C GLU A 54 -15.46 -61.52 -22.49
N PRO A 55 -14.39 -61.50 -23.34
CA PRO A 55 -12.96 -61.36 -23.04
C PRO A 55 -12.23 -60.38 -23.99
N ALA A 56 -10.94 -60.17 -23.71
CA ALA A 56 -10.01 -59.30 -24.43
C ALA A 56 -9.76 -59.66 -25.91
N ALA A 57 -9.65 -58.66 -26.78
CA ALA A 57 -9.13 -58.79 -28.15
C ALA A 57 -8.03 -57.74 -28.45
N LYS A 58 -6.86 -58.27 -28.80
CA LYS A 58 -5.64 -57.56 -29.25
C LYS A 58 -5.80 -56.99 -30.66
N ARG A 59 -5.26 -55.79 -30.89
CA ARG A 59 -4.67 -55.24 -32.15
C ARG A 59 -4.30 -53.76 -31.88
N ARG A 60 -3.29 -53.11 -32.43
CA ARG A 60 -2.03 -53.48 -33.09
C ARG A 60 -1.23 -52.16 -33.13
N ARG A 61 0.04 -52.21 -32.73
CA ARG A 61 1.07 -51.15 -32.83
C ARG A 61 1.02 -50.40 -34.18
N THR A 62 0.93 -49.07 -34.14
CA THR A 62 1.57 -48.19 -35.12
C THR A 62 2.43 -47.19 -34.36
N GLN A 63 3.74 -47.42 -34.38
CA GLN A 63 4.74 -46.47 -33.95
C GLN A 63 4.90 -45.43 -35.06
N SER A 64 4.59 -44.17 -34.77
CA SER A 64 5.36 -43.05 -35.29
C SER A 64 5.05 -41.77 -34.51
N CYS A 65 6.09 -41.21 -33.91
CA CYS A 65 6.26 -39.77 -33.69
C CYS A 65 5.61 -39.09 -32.47
N GLU A 66 5.69 -39.70 -31.28
CA GLU A 66 5.58 -38.96 -30.02
C GLU A 66 6.69 -39.42 -29.06
N GLN A 67 7.89 -38.90 -29.29
CA GLN A 67 8.98 -38.91 -28.31
C GLN A 67 9.55 -37.51 -28.28
N LEU A 68 9.06 -36.72 -27.32
CA LEU A 68 9.73 -35.67 -26.53
C LEU A 68 8.68 -34.76 -25.85
N ALA A 69 7.71 -35.37 -25.16
CA ALA A 69 7.00 -34.71 -24.07
C ALA A 69 7.50 -35.37 -22.78
N SER A 70 8.32 -34.64 -22.04
CA SER A 70 8.69 -34.97 -20.67
C SER A 70 7.41 -35.18 -19.86
N LEU A 71 7.29 -36.35 -19.23
CA LEU A 71 6.23 -36.63 -18.28
C LEU A 71 6.49 -35.75 -17.04
N ASP A 72 5.92 -34.54 -17.06
CA ASP A 72 5.86 -33.69 -15.87
C ASP A 72 5.04 -34.41 -14.79
N PRO A 73 5.56 -34.56 -13.56
CA PRO A 73 4.87 -35.25 -12.46
C PRO A 73 3.73 -34.42 -11.84
N VAL A 74 3.16 -33.49 -12.62
CA VAL A 74 2.19 -32.48 -12.23
C VAL A 74 0.74 -32.96 -12.41
N MET A 75 0.53 -34.20 -12.85
CA MET A 75 -0.79 -34.77 -13.13
C MET A 75 -1.61 -35.18 -11.89
N ALA A 76 -1.02 -35.17 -10.68
CA ALA A 76 -1.71 -35.51 -9.43
C ALA A 76 -2.14 -34.29 -8.58
N ALA A 77 -1.73 -33.08 -8.97
CA ALA A 77 -2.06 -31.83 -8.29
C ALA A 77 -3.41 -31.27 -8.75
N SER A 78 -4.11 -30.54 -7.88
CA SER A 78 -5.30 -29.75 -8.24
C SER A 78 -4.93 -28.67 -9.26
N GLU A 79 -5.93 -28.12 -9.98
CA GLU A 79 -5.68 -27.03 -10.93
C GLU A 79 -5.15 -25.77 -10.22
N GLU A 80 -5.64 -25.51 -9.01
CA GLU A 80 -5.24 -24.39 -8.15
C GLU A 80 -3.78 -24.53 -7.68
N GLU A 81 -3.36 -25.72 -7.25
CA GLU A 81 -1.96 -26.00 -6.87
C GLU A 81 -0.99 -25.75 -8.04
N ARG A 82 -1.42 -26.10 -9.26
CA ARG A 82 -0.61 -25.91 -10.47
C ARG A 82 -0.45 -24.44 -10.83
N GLU A 83 -1.52 -23.66 -10.74
CA GLU A 83 -1.49 -22.23 -11.00
C GLU A 83 -0.58 -21.49 -10.00
N GLU A 84 -0.65 -21.85 -8.71
CA GLU A 84 0.22 -21.29 -7.68
C GLU A 84 1.70 -21.60 -7.93
N VAL A 85 2.03 -22.85 -8.26
CA VAL A 85 3.42 -23.24 -8.59
C VAL A 85 3.91 -22.52 -9.84
N GLU A 86 3.07 -22.36 -10.87
CA GLU A 86 3.39 -21.58 -12.08
C GLU A 86 3.63 -20.10 -11.78
N GLU A 87 2.79 -19.47 -10.95
CA GLU A 87 2.94 -18.07 -10.56
C GLU A 87 4.22 -17.86 -9.73
N MET A 88 4.47 -18.72 -8.74
CA MET A 88 5.72 -18.72 -7.97
C MET A 88 6.95 -18.90 -8.87
N TRP A 89 6.88 -19.81 -9.84
CA TRP A 89 7.96 -20.03 -10.81
C TRP A 89 8.23 -18.79 -11.65
N ALA A 90 7.17 -18.15 -12.14
CA ALA A 90 7.30 -16.93 -12.92
C ALA A 90 7.90 -15.78 -12.09
N CYS A 91 7.48 -15.61 -10.84
CA CYS A 91 8.06 -14.64 -9.88
C CYS A 91 9.56 -14.88 -9.70
N TRP A 92 9.95 -16.14 -9.48
CA TRP A 92 11.34 -16.52 -9.29
C TRP A 92 12.21 -16.22 -10.52
N LEU A 93 11.73 -16.58 -11.72
CA LEU A 93 12.44 -16.29 -12.98
C LEU A 93 12.63 -14.79 -13.23
N ARG A 94 11.69 -13.96 -12.77
CA ARG A 94 11.78 -12.49 -12.83
C ARG A 94 12.74 -11.90 -11.78
N GLY A 95 13.30 -12.72 -10.89
CA GLY A 95 14.15 -12.28 -9.79
C GLY A 95 13.38 -11.53 -8.69
N GLU A 96 12.09 -11.80 -8.54
CA GLU A 96 11.27 -11.24 -7.46
C GLU A 96 11.57 -11.91 -6.13
N LYS A 97 11.41 -11.15 -5.04
CA LYS A 97 11.38 -11.73 -3.70
C LYS A 97 10.11 -12.56 -3.58
N LEU A 98 10.31 -13.83 -3.29
CA LEU A 98 9.27 -14.79 -2.99
C LEU A 98 8.95 -14.66 -1.49
N ASP A 99 7.89 -13.91 -1.15
CA ASP A 99 7.40 -13.77 0.24
C ASP A 99 6.57 -15.00 0.66
N ASP A 100 7.10 -16.19 0.39
CA ASP A 100 6.24 -17.36 0.26
C ASP A 100 5.99 -18.10 1.56
N GLY A 101 6.85 -18.02 2.58
CA GLY A 101 6.73 -18.89 3.77
C GLY A 101 6.91 -20.40 3.49
N LEU A 102 6.76 -20.83 2.24
CA LEU A 102 6.85 -22.19 1.72
C LEU A 102 8.28 -22.71 1.51
N GLN A 103 9.30 -21.87 1.71
CA GLN A 103 10.68 -22.30 1.57
C GLN A 103 11.09 -23.12 2.79
N ILE A 104 11.47 -24.37 2.53
CA ILE A 104 11.97 -25.36 3.50
C ILE A 104 13.19 -24.83 4.29
N ASP A 105 13.93 -23.85 3.73
CA ASP A 105 15.15 -23.27 4.30
C ASP A 105 15.04 -21.76 4.64
N SER A 106 13.82 -21.24 4.86
CA SER A 106 13.54 -19.79 4.89
C SER A 106 14.08 -18.98 6.08
N GLY A 107 14.64 -19.60 7.12
CA GLY A 107 14.91 -18.87 8.37
C GLY A 107 13.63 -18.24 8.97
N ALA A 108 12.43 -18.69 8.58
CA ALA A 108 11.16 -18.15 9.08
C ALA A 108 11.03 -18.31 10.60
N LYS A 109 11.61 -19.39 11.15
CA LYS A 109 11.81 -19.61 12.60
C LYS A 109 12.53 -18.46 13.30
N ASP A 110 13.46 -17.79 12.61
CA ASP A 110 14.28 -16.72 13.18
C ASP A 110 13.49 -15.43 13.39
N SER A 111 12.37 -15.26 12.68
CA SER A 111 11.45 -14.15 12.91
C SER A 111 10.58 -14.42 14.13
N GLN A 112 10.83 -13.68 15.21
CA GLN A 112 10.08 -13.77 16.46
C GLN A 112 8.56 -13.55 16.23
N ALA A 113 8.18 -12.67 15.31
CA ALA A 113 6.78 -12.40 14.99
C ALA A 113 6.11 -13.58 14.26
N TYR A 114 6.82 -14.25 13.35
CA TYR A 114 6.32 -15.42 12.63
C TYR A 114 6.10 -16.59 13.59
N SER A 115 7.14 -16.96 14.35
CA SER A 115 7.09 -18.07 15.31
C SER A 115 5.99 -17.89 16.37
N LEU A 116 5.77 -16.66 16.84
CA LEU A 116 4.69 -16.34 17.78
C LEU A 116 3.30 -16.58 17.17
N HIS A 117 3.04 -16.09 15.96
CA HIS A 117 1.74 -16.24 15.30
C HIS A 117 1.51 -17.66 14.80
N ALA A 118 2.52 -18.33 14.25
CA ALA A 118 2.45 -19.72 13.78
C ALA A 118 2.07 -20.66 14.93
N ILE A 119 2.75 -20.55 16.09
CA ILE A 119 2.41 -21.35 17.27
C ILE A 119 1.00 -21.00 17.77
N HIS A 120 0.61 -19.72 17.78
CA HIS A 120 -0.74 -19.33 18.18
C HIS A 120 -1.83 -19.91 17.27
N ALA A 121 -1.61 -19.89 15.94
CA ALA A 121 -2.49 -20.48 14.94
C ALA A 121 -2.63 -22.00 15.15
N LEU A 122 -1.51 -22.73 15.27
CA LEU A 122 -1.51 -24.18 15.55
C LEU A 122 -2.20 -24.52 16.88
N MET A 123 -1.99 -23.71 17.93
CA MET A 123 -2.68 -23.90 19.22
C MET A 123 -4.19 -23.63 19.14
N THR A 124 -4.62 -22.81 18.19
CA THR A 124 -6.03 -22.47 17.97
C THR A 124 -6.74 -23.53 17.13
N GLU A 125 -6.02 -24.15 16.21
CA GLU A 125 -6.45 -25.25 15.34
C GLU A 125 -6.45 -26.59 16.10
N PHE A 126 -5.31 -27.00 16.66
CA PHE A 126 -5.13 -28.26 17.39
C PHE A 126 -5.38 -28.08 18.90
N ARG A 127 -6.62 -27.75 19.29
CA ARG A 127 -6.92 -27.44 20.71
C ARG A 127 -6.87 -28.62 21.66
N LYS A 128 -6.95 -29.85 21.14
CA LYS A 128 -6.83 -31.09 21.91
C LYS A 128 -5.41 -31.64 21.94
N ALA A 129 -4.49 -31.06 21.17
CA ALA A 129 -3.08 -31.44 21.21
C ALA A 129 -2.37 -30.76 22.39
N PRO A 130 -1.49 -31.49 23.12
CA PRO A 130 -0.67 -30.90 24.18
C PRO A 130 0.22 -29.76 23.66
N ALA A 131 0.39 -28.70 24.45
CA ALA A 131 1.22 -27.54 24.08
C ALA A 131 2.68 -27.91 23.76
N PRO A 132 3.31 -28.84 24.52
CA PRO A 132 4.66 -29.30 24.21
C PRO A 132 4.75 -29.99 22.85
N THR A 133 3.75 -30.81 22.49
CA THR A 133 3.68 -31.50 21.20
C THR A 133 3.61 -30.51 20.04
N ILE A 134 2.76 -29.48 20.14
CA ILE A 134 2.64 -28.43 19.12
C ILE A 134 3.95 -27.67 18.95
N ARG A 135 4.61 -27.31 20.07
CA ARG A 135 5.90 -26.61 20.02
C ARG A 135 7.00 -27.49 19.44
N ALA A 136 7.03 -28.77 19.79
CA ALA A 136 8.00 -29.73 19.26
C ALA A 136 7.80 -29.94 17.75
N ALA A 137 6.56 -30.05 17.29
CA ALA A 137 6.25 -30.15 15.86
C ALA A 137 6.71 -28.90 15.09
N PHE A 138 6.50 -27.70 15.63
CA PHE A 138 6.99 -26.46 15.01
C PHE A 138 8.52 -26.36 15.02
N GLU A 139 9.16 -26.75 16.14
CA GLU A 139 10.62 -26.79 16.26
C GLU A 139 11.25 -27.80 15.30
N GLN A 140 10.59 -28.92 15.02
CA GLN A 140 11.02 -29.88 14.03
C GLN A 140 10.83 -29.35 12.61
N ALA A 141 9.64 -28.82 12.30
CA ALA A 141 9.24 -28.44 10.95
C ALA A 141 10.01 -27.23 10.38
N GLY A 142 9.95 -26.06 11.03
CA GLY A 142 10.46 -24.82 10.39
C GLY A 142 9.38 -23.82 10.01
N THR A 143 8.24 -24.32 9.58
CA THR A 143 7.15 -23.52 9.02
C THR A 143 5.82 -23.95 9.60
N TYR A 144 4.80 -23.08 9.49
CA TYR A 144 3.45 -23.37 9.98
C TYR A 144 2.83 -24.54 9.21
N SER A 145 2.88 -24.53 7.88
CA SER A 145 2.26 -25.57 7.05
C SER A 145 2.86 -26.96 7.29
N GLN A 146 4.19 -27.07 7.43
CA GLN A 146 4.84 -28.35 7.74
C GLN A 146 4.54 -28.81 9.17
N ALA A 147 4.54 -27.89 10.15
CA ALA A 147 4.19 -28.23 11.53
C ALA A 147 2.75 -28.73 11.64
N ARG A 148 1.84 -28.13 10.88
CA ARG A 148 0.46 -28.57 10.73
C ARG A 148 0.39 -29.99 10.14
N ALA A 149 1.10 -30.27 9.05
CA ALA A 149 1.14 -31.61 8.45
C ALA A 149 1.68 -32.68 9.43
N ILE A 150 2.72 -32.36 10.22
CA ILE A 150 3.23 -33.26 11.28
C ILE A 150 2.15 -33.53 12.33
N LEU A 151 1.41 -32.51 12.75
CA LEU A 151 0.36 -32.65 13.77
C LEU A 151 -0.86 -33.41 13.24
N GLU A 152 -1.23 -33.23 11.98
CA GLU A 152 -2.28 -34.01 11.32
C GLU A 152 -1.90 -35.48 11.21
N ALA A 153 -0.63 -35.79 10.90
CA ALA A 153 -0.12 -37.15 10.85
C ALA A 153 0.10 -37.80 12.23
N SER A 154 0.13 -37.01 13.32
CA SER A 154 0.37 -37.52 14.67
C SER A 154 -0.90 -38.09 15.31
N GLU A 155 -0.82 -39.29 15.88
CA GLU A 155 -1.92 -39.93 16.62
C GLU A 155 -2.21 -39.24 17.98
N ASP A 156 -1.27 -38.41 18.46
CA ASP A 156 -1.34 -37.69 19.74
C ASP A 156 -2.07 -36.32 19.67
N ASN A 157 -2.71 -36.02 18.53
CA ASN A 157 -3.38 -34.73 18.34
C ASN A 157 -4.69 -34.56 19.16
N GLU A 158 -5.23 -35.66 19.71
CA GLU A 158 -6.42 -35.67 20.56
C GLU A 158 -6.18 -36.12 22.02
N SER A 159 -4.95 -36.09 22.52
CA SER A 159 -4.64 -36.64 23.86
C SER A 159 -5.24 -35.87 25.05
N LEU A 160 -5.69 -34.61 24.88
CA LEU A 160 -6.28 -33.83 25.98
C LEU A 160 -7.77 -34.15 26.19
N LYS A 161 -8.12 -34.41 27.46
CA LYS A 161 -9.52 -34.65 27.88
C LYS A 161 -10.45 -33.46 27.69
N CYS A 162 -9.92 -32.24 27.73
CA CYS A 162 -10.67 -31.01 27.50
C CYS A 162 -9.94 -30.08 26.54
N SER A 163 -10.71 -29.37 25.73
CA SER A 163 -10.16 -28.41 24.75
C SER A 163 -9.52 -27.22 25.47
N ARG A 164 -8.33 -26.82 24.99
CA ARG A 164 -7.65 -25.62 25.50
C ARG A 164 -8.52 -24.36 25.31
N PRO A 165 -8.59 -23.45 26.30
CA PRO A 165 -9.31 -22.19 26.14
C PRO A 165 -8.67 -21.30 25.07
N LYS A 166 -9.50 -20.59 24.29
CA LYS A 166 -9.05 -19.63 23.29
C LYS A 166 -8.29 -18.50 23.97
N LYS A 167 -7.06 -18.23 23.51
CA LYS A 167 -6.29 -17.05 23.92
C LYS A 167 -6.56 -15.90 22.94
N PRO A 168 -6.51 -14.64 23.40
CA PRO A 168 -6.56 -13.49 22.49
C PRO A 168 -5.40 -13.57 21.49
N ALA A 169 -5.62 -12.99 20.30
CA ALA A 169 -4.58 -12.89 19.29
C ALA A 169 -3.36 -12.11 19.82
N PRO A 170 -2.14 -12.41 19.34
CA PRO A 170 -0.97 -11.62 19.68
C PRO A 170 -1.15 -10.12 19.34
N PRO A 171 -0.62 -9.19 20.14
CA PRO A 171 -0.74 -7.75 19.89
C PRO A 171 0.31 -7.26 18.88
N CYS A 172 0.44 -7.95 17.74
CA CYS A 172 1.36 -7.61 16.66
C CYS A 172 0.72 -7.99 15.32
N GLU A 173 1.16 -7.36 14.23
CA GLU A 173 0.65 -7.65 12.89
C GLU A 173 1.07 -9.06 12.44
N VAL A 174 0.16 -9.77 11.78
CA VAL A 174 0.41 -11.10 11.23
C VAL A 174 1.39 -10.97 10.06
N PRO A 175 2.53 -11.68 10.06
CA PRO A 175 3.46 -11.63 8.94
C PRO A 175 2.80 -12.14 7.64
N ALA A 176 3.03 -11.45 6.52
CA ALA A 176 2.44 -11.78 5.22
C ALA A 176 2.73 -13.24 4.77
N MET A 177 3.94 -13.74 5.07
CA MET A 177 4.33 -15.12 4.76
C MET A 177 3.43 -16.15 5.48
N LEU A 178 3.13 -15.90 6.76
CA LEU A 178 2.25 -16.78 7.53
C LEU A 178 0.81 -16.69 7.03
N GLN A 179 0.35 -15.48 6.68
CA GLN A 179 -0.98 -15.30 6.13
C GLN A 179 -1.15 -16.12 4.85
N LYS A 180 -0.17 -16.08 3.94
CA LYS A 180 -0.17 -16.87 2.70
C LYS A 180 -0.15 -18.39 2.98
N GLU A 181 0.67 -18.85 3.91
CA GLU A 181 0.66 -20.27 4.34
C GLU A 181 -0.70 -20.71 4.91
N MET A 182 -1.37 -19.84 5.66
CA MET A 182 -2.70 -20.11 6.21
C MET A 182 -3.78 -20.12 5.12
N ASP A 183 -3.67 -19.23 4.13
CA ASP A 183 -4.62 -19.14 3.00
C ASP A 183 -4.50 -20.37 2.07
N LEU A 184 -3.28 -20.87 1.84
CA LEU A 184 -3.02 -22.11 1.08
C LEU A 184 -3.37 -23.39 1.85
N GLY A 185 -3.43 -23.32 3.19
CA GLY A 185 -3.89 -24.42 4.03
C GLY A 185 -3.05 -25.71 3.90
N PRO A 186 -3.68 -26.88 3.68
CA PRO A 186 -2.97 -28.17 3.60
C PRO A 186 -2.11 -28.32 2.34
N ASP A 187 -2.48 -27.66 1.25
CA ASP A 187 -1.84 -27.79 -0.07
C ASP A 187 -0.49 -27.06 -0.12
N ALA A 188 -0.27 -26.13 0.82
CA ALA A 188 0.97 -25.37 1.00
C ALA A 188 2.24 -26.25 0.95
N VAL A 189 2.24 -27.40 1.63
CA VAL A 189 3.41 -28.31 1.65
C VAL A 189 3.66 -28.90 0.25
N ALA A 190 2.61 -29.37 -0.43
CA ALA A 190 2.71 -29.95 -1.76
C ALA A 190 3.19 -28.92 -2.79
N ILE A 191 2.66 -27.69 -2.72
CA ILE A 191 3.08 -26.55 -3.56
C ILE A 191 4.57 -26.25 -3.33
N GLY A 192 5.01 -26.18 -2.07
CA GLY A 192 6.41 -25.94 -1.72
C GLY A 192 7.37 -27.02 -2.24
N GLU A 193 7.00 -28.29 -2.10
CA GLU A 193 7.78 -29.43 -2.61
C GLU A 193 7.84 -29.44 -4.14
N ALA A 194 6.72 -29.20 -4.82
CA ALA A 194 6.66 -29.12 -6.28
C ALA A 194 7.56 -27.99 -6.81
N PHE A 195 7.53 -26.83 -6.16
CA PHE A 195 8.38 -25.70 -6.49
C PHE A 195 9.88 -25.99 -6.27
N ALA A 196 10.23 -26.64 -5.16
CA ALA A 196 11.60 -27.06 -4.88
C ALA A 196 12.12 -28.08 -5.90
N LYS A 197 11.28 -29.06 -6.28
CA LYS A 197 11.58 -30.04 -7.32
C LYS A 197 11.80 -29.37 -8.68
N ARG A 198 11.00 -28.37 -9.05
CA ARG A 198 11.16 -27.59 -10.28
C ARG A 198 12.50 -26.83 -10.31
N LYS A 199 12.92 -26.24 -9.18
CA LYS A 199 14.25 -25.62 -9.04
C LYS A 199 15.38 -26.62 -9.24
N GLN A 200 15.27 -27.82 -8.65
CA GLN A 200 16.26 -28.88 -8.82
C GLN A 200 16.37 -29.32 -10.28
N ALA A 201 15.23 -29.57 -10.95
CA ALA A 201 15.18 -29.94 -12.36
C ALA A 201 15.82 -28.87 -13.26
N ARG A 202 15.58 -27.58 -13.00
CA ARG A 202 16.26 -26.49 -13.73
C ARG A 202 17.77 -26.50 -13.50
N ALA A 203 18.22 -26.70 -12.26
CA ALA A 203 19.65 -26.74 -11.95
C ALA A 203 20.36 -27.92 -12.64
N GLU A 204 19.72 -29.08 -12.70
CA GLU A 204 20.21 -30.25 -13.44
C GLU A 204 20.26 -29.96 -14.95
N ARG A 205 19.20 -29.38 -15.50
CA ARG A 205 19.15 -28.98 -16.91
C ARG A 205 20.27 -28.00 -17.29
N ILE A 206 20.57 -27.04 -16.43
CA ILE A 206 21.71 -26.13 -16.62
C ILE A 206 23.02 -26.92 -16.64
N ARG A 207 23.25 -27.84 -15.70
CA ARG A 207 24.48 -28.66 -15.67
C ARG A 207 24.65 -29.49 -16.95
N GLU A 208 23.57 -30.10 -17.44
CA GLU A 208 23.57 -30.88 -18.68
C GLU A 208 23.93 -30.01 -19.89
N LEU A 209 23.26 -28.87 -20.08
CA LEU A 209 23.52 -27.99 -21.22
C LEU A 209 24.88 -27.30 -21.12
N LYS A 210 25.35 -27.00 -19.91
CA LYS A 210 26.70 -26.48 -19.68
C LYS A 210 27.77 -27.44 -20.17
N ALA A 211 27.59 -28.75 -19.94
CA ALA A 211 28.51 -29.77 -20.42
C ALA A 211 28.54 -29.88 -21.95
N LEU A 212 27.44 -29.56 -22.62
CA LEU A 212 27.31 -29.57 -24.08
C LEU A 212 27.66 -28.23 -24.75
N GLY A 213 27.91 -27.17 -23.96
CA GLY A 213 28.09 -25.80 -24.48
C GLY A 213 26.82 -25.22 -25.11
N GLY A 214 25.63 -25.68 -24.70
CA GLY A 214 24.33 -25.27 -25.23
C GLY A 214 23.65 -24.13 -24.47
N LEU A 215 24.33 -23.51 -23.50
CA LEU A 215 23.80 -22.38 -22.74
C LEU A 215 24.01 -21.07 -23.50
N GLY A 216 23.03 -20.17 -23.41
CA GLY A 216 23.10 -18.83 -23.95
C GLY A 216 23.78 -17.87 -22.98
N THR A 217 24.13 -16.69 -23.48
CA THR A 217 24.70 -15.60 -22.68
C THR A 217 23.81 -14.36 -22.78
N CYS A 218 23.50 -13.73 -21.64
CA CYS A 218 22.68 -12.54 -21.63
C CYS A 218 23.48 -11.32 -22.12
N GLY A 219 23.00 -10.62 -23.15
CA GLY A 219 23.66 -9.43 -23.71
C GLY A 219 23.70 -8.19 -22.79
N CYS A 220 23.05 -8.22 -21.62
CA CYS A 220 23.01 -7.10 -20.68
C CYS A 220 23.82 -7.36 -19.41
N CYS A 221 23.59 -8.49 -18.73
CA CYS A 221 24.30 -8.82 -17.49
C CYS A 221 25.48 -9.79 -17.69
N PHE A 222 25.68 -10.31 -18.91
CA PHE A 222 26.73 -11.27 -19.24
C PHE A 222 26.70 -12.53 -18.36
N ASP A 223 25.50 -12.96 -17.98
CA ASP A 223 25.29 -14.25 -17.35
C ASP A 223 25.27 -15.34 -18.42
N ASP A 224 26.18 -16.31 -18.29
CA ASP A 224 26.39 -17.42 -19.22
C ASP A 224 25.59 -18.68 -18.85
N GLU A 225 24.77 -18.62 -17.81
CA GLU A 225 23.90 -19.71 -17.36
C GLU A 225 22.43 -19.52 -17.81
N LEU A 226 22.23 -18.95 -19.01
CA LEU A 226 20.90 -18.70 -19.57
C LEU A 226 20.40 -19.91 -20.36
N LEU A 227 19.28 -20.49 -19.91
CA LEU A 227 18.61 -21.55 -20.64
C LEU A 227 17.96 -21.01 -21.93
N PRO A 228 18.03 -21.73 -23.06
CA PRO A 228 17.41 -21.31 -24.33
C PRO A 228 15.90 -21.04 -24.22
N GLU A 229 15.19 -21.76 -23.34
CA GLU A 229 13.75 -21.61 -23.12
C GLU A 229 13.39 -20.35 -22.31
N GLU A 230 14.34 -19.82 -21.55
CA GLU A 230 14.22 -18.62 -20.70
C GLU A 230 14.84 -17.37 -21.36
N GLU A 231 15.49 -17.53 -22.51
CA GLU A 231 16.09 -16.45 -23.28
C GLU A 231 15.03 -15.63 -24.02
N LEU A 232 15.02 -14.32 -23.76
CA LEU A 232 14.16 -13.36 -24.44
C LEU A 232 14.94 -12.67 -25.56
N ARG A 233 14.52 -12.88 -26.81
CA ARG A 233 15.18 -12.31 -27.98
C ARG A 233 14.46 -11.06 -28.48
N CYS A 234 15.24 -10.08 -28.94
CA CYS A 234 14.68 -8.95 -29.67
C CYS A 234 14.24 -9.35 -31.09
N SER A 235 13.33 -8.60 -31.68
CA SER A 235 12.86 -8.81 -33.06
C SER A 235 13.83 -8.35 -34.15
N GLY A 236 15.04 -7.93 -33.77
CA GLY A 236 16.05 -7.47 -34.72
C GLY A 236 16.64 -8.64 -35.52
N ALA A 237 17.20 -8.37 -36.70
CA ALA A 237 17.77 -9.40 -37.58
C ALA A 237 18.90 -10.23 -36.90
N ALA A 238 19.64 -9.62 -35.98
CA ALA A 238 20.68 -10.29 -35.19
C ALA A 238 20.14 -11.14 -34.03
N GLY A 239 18.88 -10.95 -33.64
CA GLY A 239 18.22 -11.78 -32.61
C GLY A 239 18.89 -11.76 -31.23
N HIS A 240 19.39 -10.59 -30.78
CA HIS A 240 20.08 -10.45 -29.48
C HIS A 240 19.23 -10.98 -28.32
N GLY A 241 19.84 -11.80 -27.46
CA GLY A 241 19.20 -12.51 -26.36
C GLY A 241 19.50 -11.91 -24.99
N PHE A 242 18.49 -11.92 -24.11
CA PHE A 242 18.56 -11.34 -22.77
C PHE A 242 17.82 -12.21 -21.77
N CYS A 243 18.25 -12.18 -20.50
CA CYS A 243 17.53 -12.85 -19.42
C CYS A 243 16.28 -12.07 -19.01
N ILE A 244 15.27 -12.78 -18.51
CA ILE A 244 13.99 -12.23 -18.01
C ILE A 244 14.21 -11.05 -17.03
N PRO A 245 15.10 -11.13 -16.01
CA PRO A 245 15.33 -10.03 -15.08
C PRO A 245 15.85 -8.74 -15.74
N CYS A 246 16.70 -8.85 -16.77
CA CYS A 246 17.23 -7.69 -17.47
C CYS A 246 16.14 -6.99 -18.29
N VAL A 247 15.32 -7.75 -19.02
CA VAL A 247 14.19 -7.20 -19.78
C VAL A 247 13.17 -6.55 -18.85
N LYS A 248 12.86 -7.20 -17.71
CA LYS A 248 12.00 -6.62 -16.67
C LYS A 248 12.49 -5.27 -16.20
N ARG A 249 13.77 -5.19 -15.81
CA ARG A 249 14.36 -3.94 -15.28
C ARG A 249 14.31 -2.83 -16.33
N ALA A 250 14.69 -3.14 -17.57
CA ALA A 250 14.63 -2.18 -18.67
C ALA A 250 13.19 -1.71 -18.94
N ALA A 251 12.21 -2.61 -18.94
CA ALA A 251 10.80 -2.26 -19.10
C ALA A 251 10.31 -1.36 -17.95
N LEU A 252 10.61 -1.70 -16.70
CA LEU A 252 10.22 -0.90 -15.53
C LEU A 252 10.93 0.46 -15.48
N GLU A 253 12.17 0.57 -15.93
CA GLU A 253 12.88 1.86 -16.01
C GLU A 253 12.33 2.73 -17.14
N PHE A 254 12.12 2.13 -18.31
CA PHE A 254 11.59 2.82 -19.48
C PHE A 254 10.16 3.32 -19.24
N PHE A 255 9.31 2.46 -18.66
CA PHE A 255 7.91 2.74 -18.39
C PHE A 255 7.61 3.19 -16.95
N GLY A 256 8.64 3.40 -16.12
CA GLY A 256 8.51 3.83 -14.72
C GLY A 256 8.37 5.34 -14.53
N ARG A 257 8.77 6.15 -15.52
CA ARG A 257 8.58 7.62 -15.50
C ARG A 257 7.14 7.96 -15.86
N GLY A 258 6.41 8.74 -15.08
CA GLY A 258 4.97 9.01 -15.33
C GLY A 258 4.69 9.52 -16.76
N LEU A 259 3.70 8.92 -17.44
CA LEU A 259 3.35 9.28 -18.82
C LEU A 259 2.85 10.73 -18.92
N PHE A 260 2.24 11.24 -17.86
CA PHE A 260 1.79 12.64 -17.71
C PHE A 260 2.90 13.69 -17.84
N THR A 261 4.18 13.29 -17.77
CA THR A 261 5.31 14.19 -18.06
C THR A 261 5.42 14.54 -19.55
N LEU A 262 4.76 13.76 -20.40
CA LEU A 262 4.48 14.16 -21.77
C LEU A 262 3.36 15.20 -21.73
N ASN A 263 3.74 16.47 -21.82
CA ASN A 263 2.82 17.48 -22.30
C ASN A 263 2.42 17.09 -23.73
N LEU A 264 1.36 16.29 -23.88
CA LEU A 264 0.71 15.99 -25.16
C LEU A 264 -0.14 17.18 -25.66
N SER A 265 0.10 18.37 -25.09
CA SER A 265 -0.28 19.65 -25.64
C SER A 265 0.63 19.96 -26.83
N GLY A 266 0.31 19.36 -27.98
CA GLY A 266 0.77 19.82 -29.28
C GLY A 266 0.28 21.24 -29.51
N GLY A 267 1.07 22.22 -29.07
CA GLY A 267 0.85 23.64 -29.30
C GLY A 267 0.87 23.93 -30.79
N SER A 268 -0.31 24.25 -31.33
CA SER A 268 -0.44 24.92 -32.62
C SER A 268 -0.07 26.39 -32.44
N SER A 269 1.16 26.76 -32.79
CA SER A 269 1.50 28.13 -33.17
C SER A 269 2.57 28.09 -34.26
N GLN A 270 2.17 28.48 -35.45
CA GLN A 270 3.03 28.65 -36.62
C GLN A 270 4.07 29.75 -36.35
N ASP A 271 5.32 29.51 -36.76
CA ASP A 271 6.24 30.54 -37.26
C ASP A 271 7.33 29.86 -38.12
N PRO A 272 7.30 30.00 -39.46
CA PRO A 272 8.31 29.40 -40.33
C PRO A 272 9.36 30.44 -40.67
N SER A 273 10.32 30.72 -39.79
CA SER A 273 11.60 31.40 -40.10
C SER A 273 12.45 31.62 -38.85
N SER A 274 13.21 30.62 -38.42
CA SER A 274 14.49 30.85 -37.72
C SER A 274 15.26 29.54 -37.60
N SER A 275 16.21 29.35 -38.50
CA SER A 275 17.27 28.37 -38.38
C SER A 275 18.22 28.81 -37.25
N VAL A 276 17.93 28.40 -36.02
CA VAL A 276 18.91 28.42 -34.93
C VAL A 276 18.79 27.10 -34.18
N GLY A 277 19.83 26.28 -34.30
CA GLY A 277 19.93 24.97 -33.67
C GLY A 277 19.62 25.04 -32.18
N ARG A 278 18.61 24.28 -31.76
CA ARG A 278 18.34 23.98 -30.37
C ARG A 278 18.89 22.59 -30.10
N SER A 279 19.92 22.55 -29.28
CA SER A 279 20.43 21.36 -28.63
C SER A 279 19.30 20.59 -27.95
N ASP A 280 19.18 19.32 -28.33
CA ASP A 280 18.43 18.28 -27.64
C ASP A 280 18.72 18.29 -26.14
N ALA A 281 17.79 18.83 -25.37
CA ALA A 281 17.61 18.52 -23.95
C ALA A 281 16.14 18.17 -23.68
N GLY A 282 15.47 17.55 -24.66
CA GLY A 282 14.25 16.80 -24.43
C GLY A 282 14.58 15.54 -23.65
N ILE A 283 13.77 15.18 -22.65
CA ILE A 283 13.94 13.96 -21.87
C ILE A 283 14.02 12.76 -22.85
N PRO A 284 15.18 12.09 -22.97
CA PRO A 284 15.31 10.97 -23.90
C PRO A 284 14.45 9.82 -23.39
N GLY A 285 13.50 9.36 -24.21
CA GLY A 285 12.83 8.06 -23.98
C GLY A 285 11.31 8.02 -23.98
N LEU A 286 10.58 9.12 -24.25
CA LEU A 286 9.10 9.07 -24.27
C LEU A 286 8.46 9.05 -25.67
N SER A 287 9.24 8.93 -26.75
CA SER A 287 8.71 8.85 -28.12
C SER A 287 8.49 7.42 -28.63
N CYS A 288 8.98 6.39 -27.93
CA CYS A 288 8.89 5.01 -28.39
C CYS A 288 7.76 4.26 -27.68
N SER A 289 6.78 3.75 -28.45
CA SER A 289 5.68 2.94 -27.90
C SER A 289 6.12 1.55 -27.46
N LYS A 290 7.22 1.03 -28.03
CA LYS A 290 7.68 -0.34 -27.81
C LYS A 290 9.04 -0.37 -27.12
N LEU A 291 9.29 -1.36 -26.26
CA LEU A 291 10.60 -1.55 -25.64
C LEU A 291 11.64 -1.98 -26.69
N GLY A 292 12.62 -1.10 -26.96
CA GLY A 292 13.72 -1.37 -27.87
C GLY A 292 14.71 -2.41 -27.33
N CYS A 293 15.57 -2.90 -28.21
CA CYS A 293 16.68 -3.79 -27.88
C CYS A 293 17.61 -3.13 -26.84
N LEU A 294 18.10 -3.91 -25.87
CA LEU A 294 19.02 -3.43 -24.84
C LEU A 294 20.49 -3.42 -25.31
N ASP A 295 20.76 -3.90 -26.52
CA ASP A 295 22.12 -4.06 -27.01
C ASP A 295 22.75 -2.71 -27.43
N THR A 296 24.05 -2.56 -27.20
CA THR A 296 24.79 -1.33 -27.52
C THR A 296 25.20 -1.21 -28.99
N SER A 297 24.98 -2.23 -29.81
CA SER A 297 25.25 -2.24 -31.26
C SER A 297 24.37 -1.29 -32.09
N GLY A 298 23.41 -0.61 -31.47
CA GLY A 298 22.46 0.26 -32.18
C GLY A 298 21.33 -0.51 -32.88
N CYS A 299 21.02 -1.71 -32.39
CA CYS A 299 19.93 -2.53 -32.91
C CYS A 299 18.57 -1.81 -32.76
N GLN A 300 17.82 -1.68 -33.86
CA GLN A 300 16.47 -1.09 -33.88
C GLN A 300 15.36 -2.12 -33.61
N GLY A 301 15.72 -3.35 -33.22
CA GLY A 301 14.76 -4.38 -32.83
C GLY A 301 14.02 -3.99 -31.54
N HIS A 302 12.87 -4.62 -31.30
CA HIS A 302 12.07 -4.44 -30.09
C HIS A 302 11.66 -5.78 -29.49
N PHE A 303 11.24 -5.80 -28.23
CA PHE A 303 10.69 -7.01 -27.62
C PHE A 303 9.24 -7.22 -28.04
N THR A 304 8.88 -8.48 -28.29
CA THR A 304 7.51 -8.87 -28.60
C THR A 304 6.65 -8.85 -27.34
N ASP A 305 5.34 -8.78 -27.55
CA ASP A 305 4.36 -8.84 -26.46
C ASP A 305 4.50 -10.11 -25.62
N THR A 306 4.77 -11.24 -26.28
CA THR A 306 5.01 -12.53 -25.64
C THR A 306 6.24 -12.53 -24.73
N ALA A 307 7.32 -11.85 -25.14
CA ALA A 307 8.52 -11.71 -24.32
C ALA A 307 8.26 -10.83 -23.09
N LEU A 308 7.49 -9.75 -23.27
CA LEU A 308 7.15 -8.82 -22.20
C LEU A 308 6.20 -9.43 -21.16
N ARG A 309 5.21 -10.24 -21.58
CA ARG A 309 4.34 -11.00 -20.68
C ARG A 309 5.11 -11.99 -19.81
N LYS A 310 6.20 -12.57 -20.34
CA LYS A 310 7.11 -13.42 -19.56
C LYS A 310 7.99 -12.60 -18.60
N ALA A 311 8.46 -11.44 -19.04
CA ALA A 311 9.35 -10.58 -18.27
C ALA A 311 8.66 -9.80 -17.14
N LEU A 312 7.40 -9.44 -17.29
CA LEU A 312 6.69 -8.52 -16.38
C LEU A 312 5.57 -9.23 -15.60
N PRO A 313 5.33 -8.87 -14.33
CA PRO A 313 4.11 -9.21 -13.62
C PRO A 313 2.84 -8.77 -14.37
N LYS A 314 1.72 -9.47 -14.13
CA LYS A 314 0.41 -9.15 -14.75
C LYS A 314 0.06 -7.65 -14.63
N LYS A 315 0.24 -7.07 -13.44
CA LYS A 315 -0.02 -5.64 -13.17
C LYS A 315 0.90 -4.69 -13.95
N ASP A 316 2.20 -4.97 -13.94
CA ASP A 316 3.20 -4.14 -14.62
C ASP A 316 3.07 -4.23 -16.13
N TYR A 317 2.76 -5.42 -16.65
CA TYR A 317 2.47 -5.63 -18.07
C TYR A 317 1.20 -4.90 -18.50
N ALA A 318 0.13 -4.92 -17.70
CA ALA A 318 -1.08 -4.15 -17.99
C ALA A 318 -0.78 -2.64 -18.07
N ARG A 319 0.02 -2.13 -17.14
CA ARG A 319 0.49 -0.73 -17.16
C ARG A 319 1.34 -0.43 -18.40
N TYR A 320 2.30 -1.30 -18.72
CA TYR A 320 3.10 -1.21 -19.94
C TYR A 320 2.21 -1.15 -21.18
N SER A 321 1.25 -2.06 -21.31
CA SER A 321 0.38 -2.18 -22.48
C SER A 321 -0.49 -0.94 -22.65
N ARG A 322 -1.09 -0.43 -21.56
CA ARG A 322 -1.87 0.81 -21.57
C ARG A 322 -1.01 1.98 -22.02
N ARG A 323 0.22 2.08 -21.52
CA ARG A 323 1.15 3.14 -21.90
C ARG A 323 1.66 3.04 -23.34
N SER A 324 1.94 1.83 -23.83
CA SER A 324 2.29 1.59 -25.24
C SER A 324 1.15 2.07 -26.15
N ALA A 325 -0.10 1.67 -25.85
CA ALA A 325 -1.28 2.10 -26.60
C ALA A 325 -1.51 3.61 -26.54
N ALA A 326 -1.26 4.23 -25.38
CA ALA A 326 -1.35 5.68 -25.21
C ALA A 326 -0.36 6.45 -26.10
N LEU A 327 0.89 5.97 -26.19
CA LEU A 327 1.91 6.55 -27.06
C LEU A 327 1.57 6.34 -28.53
N GLU A 328 1.01 5.19 -28.90
CA GLU A 328 0.53 4.92 -30.26
C GLU A 328 -0.64 5.84 -30.63
N ALA A 329 -1.58 6.08 -29.71
CA ALA A 329 -2.68 7.01 -29.88
C ALA A 329 -2.18 8.47 -30.05
N ALA A 330 -1.20 8.89 -29.25
CA ALA A 330 -0.57 10.19 -29.44
C ALA A 330 0.14 10.30 -30.80
N ASN A 331 0.85 9.24 -31.21
CA ASN A 331 1.56 9.19 -32.49
C ASN A 331 0.62 9.11 -33.70
N SER A 332 -0.62 8.64 -33.54
CA SER A 332 -1.63 8.59 -34.60
C SER A 332 -2.29 9.95 -34.88
N GLY A 333 -1.91 11.00 -34.14
CA GLY A 333 -2.39 12.36 -34.33
C GLY A 333 -3.67 12.69 -33.56
N LEU A 334 -4.05 11.86 -32.57
CA LEU A 334 -5.11 12.22 -31.63
C LEU A 334 -4.65 13.39 -30.75
N THR A 335 -5.41 14.49 -30.77
CA THR A 335 -5.12 15.70 -29.99
C THR A 335 -5.86 15.69 -28.67
N ASP A 336 -5.42 16.57 -27.75
CA ASP A 336 -6.08 16.83 -26.47
C ASP A 336 -6.19 15.60 -25.55
N LEU A 337 -5.20 14.72 -25.64
CA LEU A 337 -5.08 13.58 -24.76
C LEU A 337 -4.41 13.98 -23.44
N VAL A 338 -5.03 13.61 -22.33
CA VAL A 338 -4.50 13.80 -20.98
C VAL A 338 -4.32 12.45 -20.32
N ALA A 339 -3.12 12.17 -19.81
CA ALA A 339 -2.83 10.96 -19.07
C ALA A 339 -3.29 11.09 -17.61
N CYS A 340 -3.97 10.07 -17.10
CA CYS A 340 -4.27 9.95 -15.67
C CYS A 340 -2.94 9.77 -14.89
N PRO A 341 -2.70 10.55 -13.82
CA PRO A 341 -1.45 10.45 -13.04
C PRO A 341 -1.31 9.13 -12.28
N SER A 342 -2.41 8.41 -12.06
CA SER A 342 -2.45 7.23 -11.19
C SER A 342 -2.33 5.92 -11.94
N CYS A 343 -2.87 5.81 -13.16
CA CYS A 343 -2.89 4.56 -13.93
C CYS A 343 -2.43 4.70 -15.39
N ASP A 344 -1.91 5.87 -15.80
CA ASP A 344 -1.44 6.17 -17.17
C ASP A 344 -2.53 5.98 -18.26
N PHE A 345 -3.81 5.93 -17.88
CA PHE A 345 -4.94 5.86 -18.81
C PHE A 345 -5.15 7.20 -19.53
N MET A 346 -5.40 7.15 -20.84
CA MET A 346 -5.56 8.35 -21.66
C MET A 346 -7.02 8.74 -21.79
N VAL A 347 -7.31 9.99 -21.44
CA VAL A 347 -8.63 10.58 -21.61
C VAL A 347 -8.52 11.65 -22.69
N GLN A 348 -9.34 11.53 -23.73
CA GLN A 348 -9.51 12.61 -24.70
C GLN A 348 -10.43 13.67 -24.09
N MET A 349 -9.92 14.90 -23.97
CA MET A 349 -10.69 16.02 -23.47
C MET A 349 -11.07 16.94 -24.63
N THR A 350 -12.34 16.93 -25.02
CA THR A 350 -12.84 17.77 -26.11
C THR A 350 -12.91 19.25 -25.72
N ASP A 351 -13.16 19.55 -24.45
CA ASP A 351 -13.15 20.92 -23.93
C ASP A 351 -11.75 21.28 -23.39
N PRO A 352 -11.05 22.28 -23.97
CA PRO A 352 -9.75 22.72 -23.47
C PRO A 352 -9.83 23.44 -22.11
N ASN A 353 -11.00 23.94 -21.72
CA ASN A 353 -11.22 24.68 -20.49
C ASN A 353 -11.75 23.80 -19.34
N ASP A 354 -12.11 22.54 -19.61
CA ASP A 354 -12.41 21.59 -18.55
C ASP A 354 -11.14 21.24 -17.78
N GLY A 355 -11.15 21.60 -16.49
CA GLY A 355 -10.05 21.43 -15.56
C GLY A 355 -10.05 20.12 -14.82
N ILE A 356 -11.06 19.27 -15.05
CA ILE A 356 -11.30 18.06 -14.28
C ILE A 356 -11.11 16.85 -15.18
N VAL A 357 -10.08 16.06 -14.91
CA VAL A 357 -9.83 14.79 -15.60
C VAL A 357 -10.50 13.68 -14.80
N ARG A 358 -11.53 13.07 -15.39
CA ARG A 358 -12.18 11.87 -14.85
C ARG A 358 -11.59 10.64 -15.54
N CYS A 359 -10.91 9.80 -14.79
CA CYS A 359 -10.38 8.56 -15.32
C CYS A 359 -11.52 7.61 -15.68
N LEU A 360 -11.53 7.09 -16.92
CA LEU A 360 -12.56 6.17 -17.41
C LEU A 360 -12.25 4.69 -17.13
N ASP A 361 -11.07 4.42 -16.57
CA ASP A 361 -10.69 3.07 -16.14
C ASP A 361 -11.55 2.64 -14.92
N PRO A 362 -12.30 1.52 -14.99
CA PRO A 362 -13.19 1.07 -13.92
C PRO A 362 -12.49 0.81 -12.59
N GLU A 363 -11.21 0.42 -12.63
CA GLU A 363 -10.41 0.14 -11.43
C GLU A 363 -9.89 1.43 -10.79
N CYS A 364 -9.60 2.46 -11.59
CA CYS A 364 -9.03 3.70 -11.07
C CYS A 364 -10.11 4.69 -10.64
N GLY A 365 -11.03 5.06 -11.53
CA GLY A 365 -12.12 6.03 -11.27
C GLY A 365 -11.71 7.39 -10.69
N GLN A 366 -10.41 7.71 -10.64
CA GLN A 366 -9.93 8.90 -9.95
C GLN A 366 -10.27 10.17 -10.73
N THR A 367 -10.60 11.21 -9.97
CA THR A 367 -10.86 12.54 -10.51
C THR A 367 -9.75 13.48 -10.06
N THR A 368 -9.04 14.04 -11.04
CA THR A 368 -7.83 14.85 -10.82
C THR A 368 -7.92 16.18 -11.54
N CYS A 369 -7.17 17.16 -11.07
CA CYS A 369 -7.05 18.44 -11.76
C CYS A 369 -6.15 18.30 -12.99
N ARG A 370 -6.61 18.77 -14.14
CA ARG A 370 -5.89 18.75 -15.43
C ARG A 370 -4.52 19.44 -15.37
N TRP A 371 -4.41 20.51 -14.58
CA TRP A 371 -3.20 21.35 -14.58
C TRP A 371 -2.19 20.95 -13.52
N CYS A 372 -2.63 20.64 -12.30
CA CYS A 372 -1.72 20.29 -11.21
C CYS A 372 -1.67 18.79 -10.91
N MET A 373 -2.53 17.98 -11.54
CA MET A 373 -2.60 16.52 -11.40
C MET A 373 -2.91 16.01 -9.98
N LYS A 374 -3.24 16.91 -9.05
CA LYS A 374 -3.68 16.60 -7.69
C LYS A 374 -5.16 16.22 -7.69
N PRO A 375 -5.69 15.65 -6.58
CA PRO A 375 -7.12 15.40 -6.43
C PRO A 375 -7.95 16.64 -6.77
N GLU A 376 -9.16 16.43 -7.28
CA GLU A 376 -10.09 17.51 -7.61
C GLU A 376 -10.22 18.51 -6.45
N HIS A 377 -9.94 19.77 -6.74
CA HIS A 377 -9.95 20.85 -5.76
C HIS A 377 -10.81 22.05 -6.21
N SER A 378 -11.74 21.84 -7.14
CA SER A 378 -12.73 22.87 -7.52
C SER A 378 -13.58 23.23 -6.30
N PRO A 379 -13.79 24.52 -5.95
CA PRO A 379 -13.53 25.74 -6.75
C PRO A 379 -12.18 26.44 -6.47
N LEU A 380 -11.28 25.86 -5.69
CA LEU A 380 -9.97 26.45 -5.38
C LEU A 380 -9.05 26.43 -6.60
N LYS A 381 -8.19 27.44 -6.75
CA LYS A 381 -7.15 27.44 -7.78
C LYS A 381 -6.00 26.51 -7.38
N CYS A 382 -5.25 25.99 -8.35
CA CYS A 382 -4.11 25.09 -8.09
C CYS A 382 -3.10 25.68 -7.08
N ASP A 383 -2.87 27.00 -7.14
CA ASP A 383 -1.95 27.71 -6.25
C ASP A 383 -2.45 27.85 -4.80
N GLU A 384 -3.75 27.69 -4.58
CA GLU A 384 -4.40 27.83 -3.28
C GLU A 384 -4.48 26.50 -2.52
N VAL A 385 -4.24 25.39 -3.21
CA VAL A 385 -4.19 24.04 -2.63
C VAL A 385 -2.95 23.92 -1.76
N GLU A 386 -3.18 23.61 -0.49
CA GLU A 386 -2.10 23.30 0.45
C GLU A 386 -1.47 21.97 0.08
N GLU A 387 -0.15 21.91 0.04
CA GLU A 387 0.56 20.65 -0.20
C GLU A 387 0.63 19.82 1.09
N ASP A 388 0.75 18.50 0.97
CA ASP A 388 0.84 17.61 2.14
C ASP A 388 2.01 17.99 3.05
N GLY A 389 3.12 18.47 2.48
CA GLY A 389 4.24 19.01 3.23
C GLY A 389 3.92 20.30 3.98
N GLU A 390 3.14 21.21 3.39
CA GLU A 390 2.68 22.44 4.05
C GLU A 390 1.74 22.12 5.21
N THR A 391 0.87 21.11 5.04
CA THR A 391 -0.02 20.62 6.10
C THR A 391 0.79 20.06 7.27
N LYS A 392 1.80 19.22 7.01
CA LYS A 392 2.69 18.68 8.06
C LYS A 392 3.41 19.79 8.82
N ILE A 393 3.96 20.78 8.12
CA ILE A 393 4.64 21.93 8.74
C ILE A 393 3.67 22.74 9.60
N ARG A 394 2.45 23.00 9.10
CA ARG A 394 1.41 23.70 9.87
C ARG A 394 1.05 22.92 11.12
N THR A 395 0.74 21.63 11.00
CA THR A 395 0.32 20.80 12.14
C THR A 395 1.43 20.73 13.19
N PHE A 396 2.69 20.54 12.78
CA PHE A 396 3.83 20.57 13.69
C PHE A 396 3.94 21.91 14.45
N LEU A 397 3.76 23.04 13.74
CA LEU A 397 3.76 24.36 14.36
C LEU A 397 2.60 24.56 15.32
N GLU A 398 1.39 24.18 14.91
CA GLU A 398 0.18 24.29 15.74
C GLU A 398 0.31 23.45 17.01
N GLU A 399 0.82 22.23 16.91
CA GLU A 399 1.06 21.34 18.05
C GLU A 399 2.10 21.91 19.01
N ARG A 400 3.27 22.36 18.50
CA ARG A 400 4.31 22.96 19.35
C ARG A 400 3.87 24.27 20.00
N MET A 401 3.16 25.12 19.27
CA MET A 401 2.65 26.38 19.84
C MET A 401 1.56 26.11 20.88
N ALA A 402 0.67 25.13 20.64
CA ALA A 402 -0.32 24.70 21.60
C ALA A 402 0.33 24.12 22.88
N GLU A 403 1.33 23.26 22.73
CA GLU A 403 2.07 22.71 23.88
C GLU A 403 2.79 23.80 24.68
N ALA A 404 3.40 24.78 24.02
CA ALA A 404 4.12 25.88 24.67
C ALA A 404 3.19 26.84 25.44
N ALA A 405 1.95 27.00 24.96
CA ALA A 405 0.92 27.85 25.56
C ALA A 405 0.24 27.19 26.78
N LEU A 406 0.07 25.86 26.75
CA LEU A 406 -0.58 25.14 27.83
C LEU A 406 0.30 25.05 29.08
N ARG A 407 -0.30 25.31 30.25
CA ARG A 407 0.33 25.05 31.56
C ARG A 407 -0.16 23.71 32.09
N ARG A 408 0.67 23.01 32.86
CA ARG A 408 0.33 21.73 33.48
C ARG A 408 0.40 21.85 34.99
N CYS A 409 -0.47 21.13 35.69
CA CYS A 409 -0.47 21.11 37.15
C CYS A 409 0.90 20.63 37.69
N PRO A 410 1.54 21.35 38.63
CA PRO A 410 2.85 20.97 39.17
C PRO A 410 2.83 19.66 39.96
N ASN A 411 1.64 19.22 40.39
CA ASN A 411 1.47 17.93 41.03
C ASN A 411 1.82 16.79 40.06
N LYS A 412 2.87 16.04 40.38
CA LYS A 412 3.40 14.92 39.58
C LYS A 412 2.37 13.83 39.29
N ARG A 413 1.36 13.66 40.14
CA ARG A 413 0.26 12.68 39.96
C ARG A 413 -0.89 13.22 39.11
N CYS A 414 -1.02 14.54 38.94
CA CYS A 414 -2.13 15.15 38.20
C CYS A 414 -1.72 15.56 36.78
N ARG A 415 -0.71 16.44 36.62
CA ARG A 415 -0.19 16.95 35.33
C ARG A 415 -1.22 17.38 34.27
N LYS A 416 -2.49 17.60 34.66
CA LYS A 416 -3.55 18.01 33.75
C LYS A 416 -3.20 19.35 33.10
N PRO A 417 -3.32 19.48 31.77
CA PRO A 417 -3.13 20.75 31.08
C PRO A 417 -4.31 21.69 31.38
N TYR A 418 -4.02 22.99 31.42
CA TYR A 418 -5.02 24.03 31.63
C TYR A 418 -4.60 25.34 30.95
N GLU A 419 -5.60 26.15 30.61
CA GLU A 419 -5.49 27.52 30.12
C GLU A 419 -6.01 28.48 31.20
N ARG A 420 -5.70 29.78 31.07
CA ARG A 420 -6.26 30.84 31.93
C ARG A 420 -7.28 31.62 31.11
N GLU A 421 -8.54 31.61 31.52
CA GLU A 421 -9.64 32.27 30.81
C GLU A 421 -9.56 33.81 30.94
N GLU A 422 -9.54 34.35 32.16
CA GLU A 422 -9.36 35.77 32.50
C GLU A 422 -9.35 35.88 34.04
N GLY A 423 -8.52 36.74 34.65
CA GLY A 423 -8.47 36.91 36.12
C GLY A 423 -7.05 36.96 36.72
N CYS A 424 -6.92 36.62 38.00
CA CYS A 424 -5.63 36.63 38.70
C CYS A 424 -4.71 35.48 38.27
N ASN A 425 -3.40 35.59 38.54
CA ASN A 425 -2.41 34.59 38.19
C ASN A 425 -2.41 33.36 39.12
N HIS A 426 -3.27 33.31 40.13
CA HIS A 426 -3.43 32.16 41.01
C HIS A 426 -4.45 31.17 40.43
N ILE A 427 -3.96 29.96 40.14
CA ILE A 427 -4.73 28.87 39.56
C ILE A 427 -4.99 27.79 40.61
N LYS A 428 -6.26 27.37 40.72
CA LYS A 428 -6.68 26.24 41.57
C LYS A 428 -7.04 25.04 40.69
N CYS A 429 -6.25 23.98 40.78
CA CYS A 429 -6.51 22.74 40.05
C CYS A 429 -7.59 21.89 40.77
N PRO A 430 -8.40 21.07 40.07
CA PRO A 430 -9.45 20.24 40.69
C PRO A 430 -8.86 19.14 41.57
N CYS A 431 -7.56 18.83 41.42
CA CYS A 431 -6.82 17.98 42.35
C CYS A 431 -6.50 18.67 43.69
N GLY A 432 -6.89 19.94 43.87
CA GLY A 432 -6.66 20.74 45.08
C GLY A 432 -5.27 21.35 45.19
N THR A 433 -4.49 21.38 44.10
CA THR A 433 -3.16 22.04 44.06
C THR A 433 -3.31 23.49 43.64
N HIS A 434 -2.70 24.42 44.38
CA HIS A 434 -2.66 25.84 44.06
C HIS A 434 -1.36 26.12 43.34
N SER A 435 -1.39 26.90 42.26
CA SER A 435 -0.19 27.19 41.47
C SER A 435 -0.23 28.59 40.86
N CYS A 436 0.93 29.15 40.56
CA CYS A 436 1.04 30.42 39.83
C CYS A 436 1.08 30.18 38.31
N TYR A 437 0.25 30.87 37.54
CA TYR A 437 0.21 30.80 36.08
C TYR A 437 1.51 31.29 35.43
N LEU A 438 2.16 32.31 36.02
CA LEU A 438 3.36 32.93 35.46
C LEU A 438 4.58 31.99 35.57
N CYS A 439 4.90 31.55 36.78
CA CYS A 439 6.11 30.77 37.07
C CYS A 439 5.86 29.25 37.15
N GLY A 440 4.61 28.79 37.27
CA GLY A 440 4.27 27.37 37.41
C GLY A 440 4.58 26.76 38.78
N GLN A 441 5.02 27.55 39.77
CA GLN A 441 5.32 27.04 41.11
C GLN A 441 4.05 26.66 41.86
N GLU A 442 4.16 25.61 42.68
CA GLU A 442 3.14 25.22 43.65
C GLU A 442 3.08 26.26 44.77
N LEU A 443 1.87 26.70 45.11
CA LEU A 443 1.57 27.70 46.13
C LEU A 443 1.06 27.03 47.39
N ASP A 444 1.31 27.64 48.55
CA ASP A 444 0.73 27.17 49.81
C ASP A 444 -0.80 27.31 49.78
N LYS A 445 -1.52 26.25 50.14
CA LYS A 445 -2.98 26.23 50.21
C LYS A 445 -3.54 27.23 51.22
N LYS A 446 -2.81 27.49 52.32
CA LYS A 446 -3.27 28.38 53.40
C LYS A 446 -2.98 29.85 53.08
N ARG A 447 -1.93 30.11 52.31
CA ARG A 447 -1.42 31.46 52.02
C ARG A 447 -0.92 31.55 50.56
N PRO A 448 -1.82 31.39 49.57
CA PRO A 448 -1.41 31.33 48.16
C PRO A 448 -0.92 32.69 47.62
N TYR A 449 -1.36 33.80 48.23
CA TYR A 449 -1.04 35.15 47.77
C TYR A 449 0.31 35.69 48.23
N ASP A 450 0.97 35.04 49.19
CA ASP A 450 2.33 35.40 49.67
C ASP A 450 3.39 35.34 48.56
N HIS A 451 3.11 34.57 47.51
CA HIS A 451 3.96 34.46 46.34
C HIS A 451 3.96 35.74 45.46
N TYR A 452 3.05 36.68 45.62
CA TYR A 452 2.95 37.83 44.73
C TYR A 452 3.48 39.11 45.37
N LYS A 453 4.25 39.91 44.62
CA LYS A 453 4.84 41.16 45.12
C LYS A 453 3.80 42.20 45.54
N ASP A 454 2.67 42.20 44.85
CA ASP A 454 1.58 43.16 44.92
C ASP A 454 0.42 42.64 45.79
N GLY A 455 0.71 41.78 46.78
CA GLY A 455 -0.27 41.10 47.66
C GLY A 455 -1.15 42.03 48.51
N HIS A 456 -1.96 42.85 47.86
CA HIS A 456 -2.91 43.76 48.48
C HIS A 456 -4.11 42.95 48.98
N LEU A 457 -4.40 43.10 50.27
CA LEU A 457 -5.57 42.63 51.02
C LEU A 457 -5.39 41.32 51.82
N GLY A 458 -4.44 41.34 52.76
CA GLY A 458 -4.65 40.67 54.05
C GLY A 458 -4.14 39.24 54.16
N GLY A 459 -2.83 39.07 54.36
CA GLY A 459 -2.31 37.87 55.02
C GLY A 459 -0.85 37.52 54.74
N GLY A 460 -0.26 38.00 53.65
CA GLY A 460 1.10 37.63 53.24
C GLY A 460 2.19 38.56 53.74
N LYS A 461 3.33 38.00 54.19
CA LYS A 461 4.56 38.80 54.24
C LYS A 461 4.91 39.11 52.79
N ASN A 462 5.08 40.39 52.43
CA ASN A 462 5.57 40.77 51.11
C ASN A 462 6.89 40.04 50.88
N ASP A 463 6.87 38.95 50.12
CA ASP A 463 8.10 38.25 49.78
C ASP A 463 8.84 39.14 48.79
N SER A 464 9.83 39.86 49.31
CA SER A 464 10.67 40.78 48.53
C SER A 464 11.42 40.04 47.41
N SER A 465 11.48 38.69 47.49
CA SER A 465 12.17 37.82 46.53
C SER A 465 11.32 37.36 45.35
N SER A 466 9.99 37.26 45.47
CA SER A 466 9.16 36.75 44.37
C SER A 466 9.05 37.80 43.26
N LYS A 467 9.04 37.41 41.97
CA LYS A 467 8.92 38.33 40.82
C LYS A 467 7.50 38.38 40.23
N CYS A 468 6.59 37.56 40.74
CA CYS A 468 5.24 37.40 40.20
C CYS A 468 4.29 38.48 40.73
N ILE A 469 3.29 38.84 39.92
CA ILE A 469 2.22 39.77 40.29
C ILE A 469 0.86 39.07 40.23
N VAL A 470 -0.08 39.45 41.09
CA VAL A 470 -1.42 38.84 41.17
C VAL A 470 -2.18 39.11 39.88
N TYR A 471 -2.16 40.35 39.39
CA TYR A 471 -2.89 40.76 38.18
C TYR A 471 -1.94 41.25 37.09
N GLY A 472 -2.26 40.89 35.84
CA GLY A 472 -1.47 41.28 34.67
C GLY A 472 -0.25 40.40 34.43
N THR A 473 0.59 40.83 33.47
CA THR A 473 1.79 40.11 33.04
C THR A 473 3.02 40.98 33.30
N PRO A 474 3.95 40.56 34.17
CA PRO A 474 5.16 41.33 34.43
C PRO A 474 6.13 41.19 33.25
N ALA A 475 6.99 42.20 33.04
CA ALA A 475 7.91 42.25 31.89
C ALA A 475 8.82 41.00 31.73
N TRP A 476 9.16 40.30 32.83
CA TRP A 476 9.94 39.06 32.74
C TRP A 476 9.11 37.88 32.18
N ALA A 477 7.80 37.85 32.43
CA ALA A 477 6.91 36.83 31.88
C ALA A 477 6.70 37.04 30.38
N GLU A 478 6.60 38.29 29.92
CA GLU A 478 6.58 38.62 28.48
C GLU A 478 7.89 38.20 27.79
N LYS A 479 9.05 38.43 28.41
CA LYS A 479 10.34 37.95 27.90
C LYS A 479 10.37 36.42 27.81
N THR A 480 9.82 35.73 28.80
CA THR A 480 9.73 34.25 28.82
C THR A 480 8.82 33.73 27.71
N ALA A 481 7.70 34.40 27.43
CA ALA A 481 6.81 34.06 26.32
C ALA A 481 7.50 34.25 24.96
N LYS A 482 8.23 35.36 24.78
CA LYS A 482 9.05 35.60 23.58
C LYS A 482 10.17 34.56 23.41
N GLN A 483 10.81 34.15 24.51
CA GLN A 483 11.83 33.10 24.48
C GLN A 483 11.23 31.76 24.05
N LYS A 484 10.05 31.38 24.57
CA LYS A 484 9.33 30.18 24.12
C LYS A 484 8.96 30.24 22.64
N GLN A 485 8.57 31.41 22.13
CA GLN A 485 8.34 31.60 20.69
C GLN A 485 9.62 31.37 19.89
N GLN A 486 10.75 31.94 20.32
CA GLN A 486 12.05 31.70 19.70
C GLN A 486 12.45 30.21 19.73
N GLU A 487 12.21 29.51 20.83
CA GLU A 487 12.45 28.06 20.93
C GLU A 487 11.54 27.26 19.98
N THR A 488 10.29 27.68 19.77
CA THR A 488 9.42 27.05 18.76
C THR A 488 9.90 27.31 17.34
N GLU A 489 10.43 28.50 17.05
CA GLU A 489 11.04 28.82 15.75
C GLU A 489 12.33 28.04 15.51
N GLU A 490 13.18 27.90 16.52
CA GLU A 490 14.41 27.11 16.45
C GLU A 490 14.11 25.63 16.24
N ALA A 491 13.09 25.09 16.92
CA ALA A 491 12.66 23.73 16.70
C ALA A 491 12.03 23.51 15.33
N LEU A 492 11.34 24.50 14.76
CA LEU A 492 10.93 24.43 13.35
C LEU A 492 12.16 24.35 12.44
N LYS A 493 13.19 25.17 12.68
CA LYS A 493 14.44 25.11 11.90
C LYS A 493 15.11 23.74 12.01
N GLN A 494 15.08 23.13 13.18
CA GLN A 494 15.60 21.79 13.39
C GLN A 494 14.76 20.73 12.67
N TYR A 495 13.43 20.80 12.78
CA TYR A 495 12.51 19.91 12.08
C TYR A 495 12.68 19.95 10.56
N LEU A 496 12.84 21.14 9.98
CA LEU A 496 13.15 21.31 8.55
C LEU A 496 14.56 20.86 8.16
N LYS A 497 15.50 20.77 9.10
CA LYS A 497 16.84 20.22 8.86
C LYS A 497 16.83 18.70 8.85
N GLU A 498 16.01 18.09 9.70
CA GLU A 498 15.81 16.64 9.80
C GLU A 498 14.93 16.10 8.66
N ASN A 499 14.07 16.93 8.09
CA ASN A 499 13.17 16.60 6.97
C ASN A 499 13.47 17.50 5.75
N PRO A 500 14.55 17.22 4.99
CA PRO A 500 14.99 18.06 3.88
C PRO A 500 13.94 18.18 2.75
N GLU A 501 13.10 17.17 2.55
CA GLU A 501 11.99 17.17 1.60
C GLU A 501 10.91 18.24 1.91
N LEU A 502 10.73 18.58 3.19
CA LEU A 502 9.80 19.63 3.62
C LEU A 502 10.41 21.04 3.47
N LYS A 503 11.74 21.13 3.51
CA LYS A 503 12.48 22.39 3.37
C LYS A 503 12.39 22.93 1.94
N GLU A 504 12.45 22.06 0.94
CA GLU A 504 12.30 22.45 -0.47
C GLU A 504 10.88 22.93 -0.77
N ILE A 505 9.87 22.28 -0.19
CA ILE A 505 8.46 22.72 -0.28
C ILE A 505 8.30 24.12 0.33
N ALA A 506 8.81 24.34 1.55
CA ALA A 506 8.75 25.65 2.20
C ALA A 506 9.52 26.77 1.44
N ALA A 507 10.59 26.42 0.72
CA ALA A 507 11.38 27.35 -0.09
C ALA A 507 10.73 27.64 -1.46
N GLY A 508 10.11 26.63 -2.08
CA GLY A 508 9.46 26.67 -3.39
C GLY A 508 8.05 27.26 -3.39
N SER A 509 7.40 27.37 -2.23
CA SER A 509 6.05 27.96 -2.13
C SER A 509 6.00 29.44 -2.60
N SER A 510 4.88 29.80 -3.24
CA SER A 510 4.61 31.16 -3.73
C SER A 510 4.70 32.23 -2.62
N GLU A 511 4.95 33.49 -2.99
CA GLU A 511 4.95 34.65 -2.06
C GLU A 511 3.69 34.69 -1.17
N ALA A 512 2.52 34.35 -1.74
CA ALA A 512 1.26 34.24 -1.01
C ALA A 512 1.28 33.13 0.06
N LYS A 513 1.84 31.95 -0.26
CA LYS A 513 2.00 30.82 0.66
C LYS A 513 3.02 31.11 1.77
N LYS A 514 4.15 31.73 1.44
CA LYS A 514 5.16 32.22 2.42
C LYS A 514 4.56 33.22 3.40
N LYS A 515 3.73 34.15 2.90
CA LYS A 515 3.00 35.11 3.73
C LYS A 515 2.01 34.42 4.67
N ARG A 516 1.33 33.38 4.21
CA ARG A 516 0.38 32.58 5.00
C ARG A 516 1.07 31.79 6.12
N LEU A 517 2.22 31.16 5.85
CA LEU A 517 3.05 30.47 6.85
C LEU A 517 3.62 31.46 7.88
N LYS A 518 4.11 32.62 7.43
CA LYS A 518 4.58 33.70 8.30
C LYS A 518 3.45 34.25 9.19
N GLN A 519 2.24 34.37 8.66
CA GLN A 519 1.07 34.79 9.42
C GLN A 519 0.65 33.71 10.45
N LEU A 520 0.76 32.42 10.12
CA LEU A 520 0.55 31.31 11.06
C LEU A 520 1.51 31.38 12.27
N MET A 521 2.78 31.74 12.04
CA MET A 521 3.78 31.92 13.10
C MET A 521 3.57 33.18 13.95
N GLN A 522 2.92 34.21 13.40
CA GLN A 522 2.73 35.51 14.05
C GLN A 522 1.43 35.64 14.85
N THR A 523 0.43 34.80 14.58
CA THR A 523 -0.82 34.80 15.34
C THR A 523 -0.65 34.02 16.64
N THR A 524 -0.89 34.67 17.79
CA THR A 524 -0.95 33.97 19.09
C THR A 524 -2.20 33.08 19.14
N PRO A 525 -2.15 31.92 19.85
CA PRO A 525 -3.31 31.06 20.03
C PRO A 525 -4.54 31.80 20.60
N GLU A 526 -4.31 32.81 21.43
CA GLU A 526 -5.33 33.65 22.08
C GLU A 526 -6.26 34.36 21.09
N SER A 527 -5.81 34.71 19.87
CA SER A 527 -6.64 35.43 18.88
C SER A 527 -7.49 34.53 17.99
N ARG A 528 -7.25 33.20 17.98
CA ARG A 528 -7.83 32.27 16.99
C ARG A 528 -9.01 31.44 17.52
N ASN A 529 -9.18 31.35 18.83
CA ASN A 529 -10.22 30.53 19.46
C ASN A 529 -11.60 31.20 19.56
N ARG A 530 -11.78 32.44 19.11
CA ARG A 530 -13.07 33.16 19.21
C ARG A 530 -14.16 32.70 18.24
N GLY A 531 -14.00 31.61 17.48
CA GLY A 531 -15.00 31.24 16.47
C GLY A 531 -14.99 29.84 15.86
N LYS A 532 -14.34 28.84 16.46
CA LYS A 532 -14.46 27.45 15.97
C LYS A 532 -15.08 26.54 17.03
N SER A 533 -16.18 25.89 16.67
CA SER A 533 -16.82 24.84 17.44
C SER A 533 -15.83 23.69 17.66
N ARG A 534 -15.33 23.54 18.89
CA ARG A 534 -14.39 22.48 19.28
C ARG A 534 -15.13 21.14 19.38
N LYS A 535 -14.57 20.07 18.80
CA LYS A 535 -14.97 18.68 19.07
C LYS A 535 -13.98 18.03 20.04
N GLU A 536 -14.56 17.39 21.07
CA GLU A 536 -14.06 16.33 21.96
C GLU A 536 -12.54 16.27 22.23
N ASN A 537 -12.05 17.26 22.97
CA ASN A 537 -10.99 17.12 23.97
C ASN A 537 -10.94 18.44 24.73
N ASP A 538 -11.99 18.73 25.51
CA ASP A 538 -12.08 19.97 26.25
C ASP A 538 -10.99 20.03 27.32
N ILE A 539 -9.94 20.81 27.04
CA ILE A 539 -8.95 21.20 28.05
C ILE A 539 -9.73 21.97 29.12
N PRO A 540 -9.75 21.49 30.38
CA PRO A 540 -10.58 22.12 31.40
C PRO A 540 -10.04 23.52 31.69
N ASN A 541 -10.89 24.53 31.54
CA ASN A 541 -10.57 25.83 32.06
C ASN A 541 -10.58 25.77 33.58
N LEU A 542 -9.47 26.14 34.20
CA LEU A 542 -9.38 26.13 35.65
C LEU A 542 -9.88 27.46 36.19
N GLN A 543 -10.78 27.37 37.17
CA GLN A 543 -11.27 28.54 37.87
C GLN A 543 -10.09 29.27 38.51
N VAL A 544 -9.89 30.50 38.07
CA VAL A 544 -9.21 31.55 38.84
C VAL A 544 -9.93 31.69 40.17
N ASP A 545 -9.17 31.88 41.25
CA ASP A 545 -9.73 32.02 42.59
C ASP A 545 -10.67 33.24 42.64
N THR A 546 -11.97 33.01 42.75
CA THR A 546 -13.00 34.05 42.78
C THR A 546 -12.94 34.89 44.06
N ALA A 547 -12.13 34.50 45.05
CA ALA A 547 -11.79 35.37 46.18
C ALA A 547 -11.10 36.68 45.74
N CYS A 548 -10.48 36.69 44.56
CA CYS A 548 -9.95 37.90 43.90
C CYS A 548 -11.01 38.75 43.19
N ALA A 549 -12.25 38.27 43.06
CA ALA A 549 -13.35 38.97 42.37
C ALA A 549 -14.27 39.77 43.30
N VAL A 550 -13.98 39.81 44.60
CA VAL A 550 -14.66 40.70 45.55
C VAL A 550 -13.80 41.94 45.79
N GLN A 551 -13.76 42.81 44.78
CA GLN A 551 -13.67 44.28 44.93
C GLN A 551 -13.91 44.97 43.59
#